data_AF-A0AAD4JJI3-F1
#
_entry.id   AF-A0AAD4JJI3-F1
#
_cell.length_a   1.000
_cell.length_b   1.000
_cell.length_c   1.000
_cell.angle_alpha   90.00
_cell.angle_beta   90.00
_cell.angle_gamma   90.00
#
_symmetry.space_group_name_H-M   'P 1'
#
loop_
_entity.id
_entity.type
_entity.pdbx_description
1 polymer ?
#
loop_
_entity_poly.entity_id
_entity_poly.type
_entity_poly.pdbx_seq_one_letter_code
_entity_poly.pdbx_strand_id
1 'polypeptide(L)'
;MTVSKLFSHNGDKWETSRVNALFQLEVAKHILAIPLLRHKSGDRCIWKHTWNEVYSVKTGYHLACQSRVHSCSLTESSVGEDPVWKWIHSLRTLPKIFHFLWKCARGALPVAVELKKRHIDVDEICKQCGE
;
A
#
# COMPACT_ATOMS: atom_id res chain seq x y z
N MET A 1 -25.08 -16.58 -6.80
CA MET A 1 -25.06 -17.80 -5.94
C MET A 1 -24.40 -17.44 -4.62
N THR A 2 -24.91 -17.92 -3.49
CA THR A 2 -24.23 -17.78 -2.19
C THR A 2 -23.28 -18.96 -1.97
N VAL A 3 -22.15 -18.74 -1.29
CA VAL A 3 -21.18 -19.81 -0.96
C VAL A 3 -21.84 -20.92 -0.13
N SER A 4 -22.81 -20.56 0.72
CA SER A 4 -23.62 -21.51 1.51
C SER A 4 -24.31 -22.58 0.67
N LYS A 5 -24.65 -22.26 -0.58
CA LYS A 5 -25.26 -23.25 -1.47
C LYS A 5 -24.25 -24.34 -1.83
N LEU A 6 -22.95 -24.10 -1.84
CA LEU A 6 -21.93 -25.09 -2.24
C LEU A 6 -21.65 -26.16 -1.17
N PHE A 7 -22.28 -26.05 0.00
CA PHE A 7 -22.17 -27.03 1.07
C PHE A 7 -23.20 -28.15 0.92
N SER A 8 -22.89 -29.30 1.50
CA SER A 8 -23.85 -30.41 1.71
C SER A 8 -25.05 -29.96 2.54
N HIS A 9 -26.14 -30.72 2.52
CA HIS A 9 -27.37 -30.41 3.26
C HIS A 9 -27.15 -30.08 4.74
N ASN A 10 -26.13 -30.69 5.37
CA ASN A 10 -25.81 -30.49 6.78
C ASN A 10 -24.83 -29.32 7.02
N GLY A 11 -24.20 -28.78 5.96
CA GLY A 11 -23.30 -27.62 6.03
C GLY A 11 -21.85 -27.95 6.42
N ASP A 12 -21.54 -29.19 6.77
CA ASP A 12 -20.24 -29.56 7.37
C ASP A 12 -19.14 -29.89 6.34
N LYS A 13 -19.53 -30.04 5.07
CA LYS A 13 -18.66 -30.48 3.97
C LYS A 13 -19.04 -29.79 2.66
N TRP A 14 -18.07 -29.60 1.79
CA TRP A 14 -18.30 -29.20 0.40
C TRP A 14 -19.06 -30.28 -0.37
N GLU A 15 -20.00 -29.86 -1.22
CA GLU A 15 -20.68 -30.75 -2.15
C GLU A 15 -19.84 -30.91 -3.41
N THR A 16 -18.95 -31.92 -3.41
CA THR A 16 -17.93 -32.14 -4.46
C THR A 16 -18.51 -32.19 -5.87
N SER A 17 -19.61 -32.90 -6.07
CA SER A 17 -20.29 -33.00 -7.37
C SER A 17 -20.74 -31.63 -7.89
N ARG A 18 -21.26 -30.77 -7.01
CA ARG A 18 -21.68 -29.42 -7.38
C ARG A 18 -20.52 -28.47 -7.61
N VAL A 19 -19.46 -28.56 -6.81
CA VAL A 19 -18.26 -27.73 -7.00
C VAL A 19 -17.60 -28.07 -8.35
N ASN A 20 -17.45 -29.36 -8.68
CA ASN A 20 -16.87 -29.79 -9.95
C ASN A 20 -17.75 -29.46 -11.17
N ALA A 21 -19.07 -29.35 -11.00
CA ALA A 21 -19.97 -28.96 -12.08
C ALA A 21 -19.99 -27.45 -12.34
N LEU A 22 -19.68 -26.63 -11.34
CA LEU A 22 -19.76 -25.16 -11.41
C LEU A 22 -18.43 -24.48 -11.69
N PHE A 23 -17.31 -25.13 -11.36
CA PHE A 23 -15.98 -24.56 -11.47
C PHE A 23 -15.07 -25.44 -12.31
N GLN A 24 -14.14 -24.80 -13.02
CA GLN A 24 -13.08 -25.50 -13.74
C GLN A 24 -12.24 -26.34 -12.77
N LEU A 25 -11.73 -27.49 -13.22
CA LEU A 25 -11.09 -28.50 -12.37
C LEU A 25 -10.01 -27.91 -11.44
N GLU A 26 -9.21 -26.97 -11.93
CA GLU A 26 -8.16 -26.33 -11.14
C GLU A 26 -8.71 -25.47 -10.00
N VAL A 27 -9.74 -24.66 -10.29
CA VAL A 27 -10.44 -23.85 -9.27
C VAL A 27 -11.20 -24.74 -8.29
N ALA A 28 -11.87 -25.79 -8.80
CA ALA A 28 -12.59 -26.75 -7.97
C ALA A 28 -11.67 -27.44 -6.94
N LYS A 29 -10.46 -27.85 -7.35
CA LYS A 29 -9.44 -28.39 -6.44
C LYS A 29 -9.10 -27.43 -5.30
N HIS A 30 -8.90 -26.15 -5.62
CA HIS A 30 -8.60 -25.14 -4.60
C HIS A 30 -9.77 -24.92 -3.64
N ILE A 31 -11.01 -24.88 -4.16
CA ILE A 31 -12.22 -24.75 -3.33
C ILE A 31 -12.35 -25.92 -2.36
N LEU A 32 -12.19 -27.14 -2.85
CA LEU A 32 -12.31 -28.36 -2.03
C LEU A 32 -11.19 -28.49 -0.98
N ALA A 33 -10.05 -27.83 -1.19
CA ALA A 33 -8.96 -27.78 -0.23
C ALA A 33 -9.20 -26.80 0.94
N ILE A 34 -10.19 -25.90 0.85
CA ILE A 34 -10.50 -24.96 1.93
C ILE A 34 -11.16 -25.73 3.08
N PRO A 35 -10.56 -25.75 4.28
CA PRO A 35 -11.14 -26.44 5.43
C PRO A 35 -12.41 -25.70 5.90
N LEU A 36 -13.50 -26.46 6.09
CA LEU A 36 -14.73 -25.94 6.69
C LEU A 36 -14.67 -26.09 8.20
N LEU A 37 -14.99 -25.01 8.91
CA LEU A 37 -15.08 -25.01 10.37
C LEU A 37 -16.31 -25.81 10.80
N ARG A 38 -16.13 -26.83 11.64
CA ARG A 38 -17.22 -27.63 12.22
C ARG A 38 -18.06 -26.85 13.23
N HIS A 39 -17.47 -25.81 13.83
CA HIS A 39 -18.15 -24.98 14.81
C HIS A 39 -18.68 -23.72 14.12
N LYS A 40 -20.00 -23.51 14.16
CA LYS A 40 -20.66 -22.33 13.60
C LYS A 40 -20.45 -21.12 14.51
N SER A 41 -19.22 -20.64 14.62
CA SER A 41 -18.95 -19.27 15.07
C SER A 41 -19.37 -18.32 13.97
N GLY A 42 -20.13 -17.27 14.32
CA GLY A 42 -20.54 -16.26 13.34
C GLY A 42 -19.33 -15.58 12.69
N ASP A 43 -19.50 -15.13 11.45
CA ASP A 43 -18.46 -14.42 10.72
C ASP A 43 -17.99 -13.20 11.51
N ARG A 44 -16.67 -13.04 11.60
CA ARG A 44 -16.02 -11.88 12.24
C ARG A 44 -15.07 -11.24 11.25
N CYS A 45 -15.06 -9.91 11.23
CA CYS A 45 -14.03 -9.16 10.53
C CYS A 45 -12.70 -9.29 11.28
N ILE A 46 -11.69 -9.84 10.62
CA ILE A 46 -10.32 -9.94 11.13
C ILE A 46 -9.37 -9.08 10.31
N TRP A 47 -8.40 -8.45 10.98
CA TRP A 47 -7.35 -7.71 10.31
C TRP A 47 -6.09 -8.59 10.15
N LYS A 48 -5.86 -9.08 8.93
CA LYS A 48 -4.76 -10.02 8.61
C LYS A 48 -3.34 -9.46 8.85
N HIS A 49 -3.21 -8.15 9.01
CA HIS A 49 -1.90 -7.49 9.19
C HIS A 49 -1.50 -7.32 10.66
N THR A 50 -2.26 -7.94 11.57
CA THR A 50 -1.99 -7.91 13.01
C THR A 50 -2.26 -9.27 13.63
N TRP A 51 -1.38 -9.68 14.54
CA TRP A 51 -1.54 -10.92 15.30
C TRP A 51 -2.81 -10.96 16.17
N ASN A 52 -3.21 -9.82 16.74
CA ASN A 52 -4.41 -9.73 17.56
C ASN A 52 -5.70 -9.55 16.75
N GLU A 53 -5.63 -9.62 15.42
CA GLU A 53 -6.77 -9.52 14.50
C GLU A 53 -7.55 -8.19 14.55
N VAL A 54 -7.07 -7.20 15.31
CA VAL A 54 -7.74 -5.92 15.51
C VAL A 54 -7.16 -4.86 14.58
N TYR A 55 -8.04 -4.22 13.81
CA TYR A 55 -7.67 -3.06 13.01
C TYR A 55 -7.32 -1.86 13.89
N SER A 56 -6.23 -1.19 13.55
CA SER A 56 -5.92 0.16 14.05
C SER A 56 -5.56 1.10 12.90
N VAL A 57 -5.80 2.40 13.09
CA VAL A 57 -5.40 3.45 12.13
C VAL A 57 -3.91 3.35 11.80
N LYS A 58 -3.07 3.05 12.80
CA LYS A 58 -1.61 2.84 12.62
C LYS A 58 -1.32 1.72 11.62
N THR A 59 -1.97 0.57 11.79
CA THR A 59 -1.76 -0.60 10.92
C THR A 59 -2.35 -0.41 9.52
N GLY A 60 -3.48 0.30 9.42
CA GLY A 60 -4.06 0.69 8.14
C GLY A 60 -3.18 1.70 7.39
N TYR A 61 -2.65 2.70 8.09
CA TYR A 61 -1.72 3.68 7.53
C TYR A 61 -0.44 3.02 7.04
N HIS A 62 0.14 2.11 7.84
CA HIS A 62 1.35 1.38 7.45
C HIS A 62 1.13 0.59 6.15
N LEU A 63 0.00 -0.13 6.03
CA LEU A 63 -0.37 -0.85 4.81
C LEU A 63 -0.56 0.11 3.62
N ALA A 64 -1.25 1.23 3.84
CA ALA A 64 -1.46 2.23 2.79
C ALA A 64 -0.15 2.86 2.32
N CYS A 65 0.80 3.12 3.22
CA CYS A 65 2.14 3.59 2.88
C CYS A 65 2.92 2.52 2.09
N GLN A 66 2.90 1.26 2.53
CA GLN A 66 3.59 0.17 1.82
C GLN A 66 3.02 -0.03 0.40
N SER A 67 1.69 0.03 0.23
CA SER A 67 1.05 -0.02 -1.08
C SER A 67 1.42 1.18 -1.96
N ARG A 68 1.56 2.37 -1.35
CA ARG A 68 2.01 3.58 -2.05
C ARG A 68 3.45 3.48 -2.50
N VAL A 69 4.35 2.94 -1.67
CA VAL A 69 5.76 2.67 -2.05
C VAL A 69 5.83 1.74 -3.27
N HIS A 70 4.94 0.74 -3.36
CA HIS A 70 4.86 -0.13 -4.54
C HIS A 70 4.32 0.57 -5.80
N SER A 71 3.46 1.59 -5.65
CA SER A 71 2.88 2.36 -6.77
C SER A 71 3.68 3.61 -7.17
N CYS A 72 4.53 4.11 -6.28
CA CYS A 72 5.29 5.35 -6.43
C CYS A 72 6.76 5.05 -6.13
N SER A 73 7.47 4.54 -7.13
CA SER A 73 8.94 4.39 -7.12
C SER A 73 9.69 5.74 -7.13
N LEU A 74 9.19 6.79 -6.46
CA LEU A 74 9.79 8.13 -6.50
C LEU A 74 9.93 8.86 -5.17
N THR A 75 9.57 8.28 -4.02
CA THR A 75 9.93 8.89 -2.74
C THR A 75 10.20 7.82 -1.70
N GLU A 76 11.39 7.25 -1.74
CA GLU A 76 11.94 6.46 -0.63
C GLU A 76 12.05 7.37 0.60
N SER A 77 11.19 7.12 1.57
CA SER A 77 11.37 7.59 2.95
C SER A 77 10.96 6.48 3.89
N SER A 78 11.60 5.31 3.75
CA SER A 78 11.74 4.34 4.83
C SER A 78 12.73 3.24 4.44
N VAL A 79 13.76 3.07 5.29
CA VAL A 79 14.72 1.95 5.42
C VAL A 79 16.12 2.15 4.79
N GLY A 80 16.28 3.00 3.77
CA GLY A 80 17.59 3.50 3.35
C GLY A 80 17.80 4.93 3.84
N GLU A 81 18.95 5.24 4.44
CA GLU A 81 19.29 6.65 4.70
C GLU A 81 19.43 7.29 3.31
N ASP A 82 18.53 8.22 2.98
CA ASP A 82 18.51 8.94 1.70
C ASP A 82 19.94 9.35 1.34
N PRO A 83 20.51 8.84 0.23
CA PRO A 83 21.92 9.08 -0.10
C PRO A 83 22.20 10.58 -0.28
N VAL A 84 21.21 11.35 -0.73
CA VAL A 84 21.30 12.81 -0.82
C VAL A 84 21.36 13.41 0.58
N TRP A 85 20.56 12.91 1.52
CA TRP A 85 20.58 13.38 2.90
C TRP A 85 21.87 13.04 3.64
N LYS A 86 22.42 11.83 3.44
CA LYS A 86 23.75 11.45 3.95
C LYS A 86 24.83 12.40 3.43
N TRP A 87 24.77 12.71 2.13
CA TRP A 87 25.71 13.65 1.51
C TRP A 87 25.56 15.07 2.06
N ILE A 88 24.32 15.57 2.23
CA ILE A 88 24.08 16.88 2.86
C ILE A 88 24.64 16.90 4.29
N HIS A 89 24.44 15.81 5.05
CA HIS A 89 24.97 15.63 6.40
C HIS A 89 26.50 15.63 6.49
N SER A 90 27.21 15.17 5.45
CA SER A 90 28.68 15.12 5.44
C SER A 90 29.34 16.46 5.13
N LEU A 91 28.58 17.45 4.63
CA LEU A 91 29.09 18.77 4.29
C LEU A 91 29.40 19.60 5.55
N ARG A 92 30.66 20.01 5.73
CA ARG A 92 31.04 20.95 6.79
C ARG A 92 30.66 22.39 6.41
N THR A 93 29.37 22.70 6.53
CA THR A 93 28.79 24.00 6.12
C THR A 93 27.98 24.65 7.25
N LEU A 94 27.55 25.90 7.05
CA LEU A 94 26.72 26.59 8.03
C LEU A 94 25.30 25.99 8.08
N PRO A 95 24.61 26.04 9.24
CA PRO A 95 23.24 25.55 9.39
C PRO A 95 22.24 26.14 8.38
N LYS A 96 22.44 27.40 7.96
CA LYS A 96 21.60 28.04 6.94
C LYS A 96 21.70 27.34 5.58
N ILE A 97 22.91 26.95 5.17
CA ILE A 97 23.16 26.25 3.91
C ILE A 97 22.57 24.85 3.98
N PHE A 98 22.76 24.18 5.12
CA PHE A 98 22.18 22.87 5.38
C PHE A 98 20.65 22.86 5.25
N HIS A 99 19.99 23.83 5.86
CA HIS A 99 18.54 23.98 5.79
C HIS A 99 18.07 24.31 4.36
N PHE A 100 18.83 25.10 3.62
CA PHE A 100 18.56 25.36 2.21
C PHE A 100 18.68 24.08 1.36
N LEU A 101 19.75 23.31 1.51
CA LEU A 101 19.94 22.04 0.80
C LEU A 101 18.84 21.02 1.13
N TRP A 102 18.42 20.94 2.40
CA TRP A 102 17.27 20.14 2.80
C TRP A 102 16.00 20.57 2.06
N LYS A 103 15.74 21.88 1.94
CA LYS A 103 14.61 22.40 1.17
C LYS A 103 14.70 22.04 -0.31
N CYS A 104 15.89 22.10 -0.91
CA CYS A 104 16.11 21.68 -2.30
C CYS A 104 15.80 20.19 -2.48
N ALA A 105 16.42 19.34 -1.66
CA ALA A 105 16.30 17.88 -1.76
C ALA A 105 14.85 17.40 -1.58
N ARG A 106 14.07 18.08 -0.73
CA ARG A 106 12.66 17.72 -0.49
C ARG A 106 11.65 18.44 -1.39
N GLY A 107 12.10 19.19 -2.39
CA GLY A 107 11.19 20.00 -3.22
C GLY A 107 10.36 20.97 -2.38
N ALA A 108 10.92 21.54 -1.31
CA ALA A 108 10.20 22.48 -0.45
C ALA A 108 10.31 23.94 -0.95
N LEU A 109 11.18 24.19 -1.93
CA LEU A 109 11.32 25.51 -2.56
C LEU A 109 10.14 25.77 -3.50
N PRO A 110 9.58 26.99 -3.50
CA PRO A 110 8.46 27.38 -4.36
C PRO A 110 8.95 27.66 -5.80
N VAL A 111 9.49 26.65 -6.46
CA VAL A 111 9.88 26.70 -7.87
C VAL A 111 8.67 26.30 -8.73
N ALA A 112 8.52 26.88 -9.93
CA ALA A 112 7.38 26.67 -10.83
C ALA A 112 7.00 25.19 -11.00
N VAL A 113 8.00 24.34 -11.27
CA VAL A 113 7.83 22.88 -11.40
C VAL A 113 7.20 22.25 -10.15
N GLU A 114 7.62 22.68 -8.97
CA GLU A 114 7.14 22.14 -7.70
C GLU A 114 5.75 22.68 -7.32
N LEU A 115 5.45 23.94 -7.68
CA LEU A 115 4.13 24.52 -7.53
C LEU A 115 3.10 23.79 -8.41
N LYS A 116 3.47 23.48 -9.67
CA LYS A 116 2.57 22.76 -10.56
C LYS A 116 2.37 21.29 -10.16
N LYS A 117 3.39 20.61 -9.62
CA LYS A 117 3.20 19.29 -8.97
C LYS A 117 2.16 19.32 -7.85
N ARG A 118 1.99 20.47 -7.19
CA ARG A 118 0.98 20.71 -6.16
C ARG A 118 -0.34 21.23 -6.72
N HIS A 119 -0.53 21.18 -8.04
CA HIS A 119 -1.73 21.62 -8.76
C HIS A 119 -2.02 23.12 -8.60
N ILE A 120 -0.98 23.93 -8.36
CA ILE A 120 -1.09 25.38 -8.40
C ILE A 120 -0.86 25.81 -9.85
N ASP A 121 -1.80 26.60 -10.38
CA ASP A 121 -1.75 27.08 -11.76
C ASP A 121 -0.63 28.12 -11.94
N VAL A 122 0.50 27.66 -12.45
CA VAL A 122 1.70 28.45 -12.72
C VAL A 122 2.34 27.94 -14.00
N ASP A 123 2.85 28.84 -14.84
CA ASP A 123 3.69 28.49 -15.99
C ASP A 123 4.91 27.67 -15.53
N GLU A 124 5.15 26.51 -16.14
CA GLU A 124 6.31 25.67 -15.81
C GLU A 124 7.65 26.29 -16.21
N ILE A 125 7.61 27.16 -17.21
CA ILE A 125 8.79 27.79 -17.80
C ILE A 125 9.31 28.86 -16.84
N CYS A 126 10.61 28.85 -16.57
CA CYS A 126 11.21 29.85 -15.72
C CYS A 126 11.10 31.24 -16.37
N LYS A 127 10.41 32.18 -15.71
CA LYS A 127 10.25 33.55 -16.22
C LYS A 127 11.55 34.36 -16.29
N GLN A 128 12.65 33.85 -15.71
CA GLN A 128 13.96 34.50 -15.80
C GLN A 128 14.83 34.00 -16.94
N CYS A 129 14.94 32.68 -17.15
CA CYS A 129 15.79 32.12 -18.21
C CYS A 129 15.02 31.70 -19.46
N GLY A 130 13.69 31.60 -19.40
CA GLY A 130 12.86 31.18 -20.54
C GLY A 130 12.95 29.70 -20.87
N GLU A 131 13.56 28.90 -19.98
CA GLU A 131 13.71 27.45 -20.07
C GLU A 131 13.06 26.76 -18.88
#